data_AF-A0AAP9SAH0-F1
#
_entry.id   AF-A0AAP9SAH0-F1
#
_cell.length_a   1.000
_cell.length_b   1.000
_cell.length_c   1.000
_cell.angle_alpha   90.00
_cell.angle_beta   90.00
_cell.angle_gamma   90.00
#
_symmetry.space_group_name_H-M   'P 1'
#
loop_
_entity.id
_entity.type
_entity.pdbx_description
1 polymer ?
#
loop_
_entity_poly.entity_id
_entity_poly.type
_entity_poly.pdbx_seq_one_letter_code
_entity_poly.pdbx_strand_id
1 'polypeptide(L)'
;MEDYLREIPAEQGRETGEYAHERITGNPDTNTDFRTDNLPDTILRSDNLNAAYKKVKTNKGAGGIDGMQADELLPCLREHQSELVEQVREGKYKPNPVRRVEIPKDWKSE
;
A
#
# COMPACT_ATOMS: atom_id res chain seq x y z
N MET A 1 -8.70 58.84 -8.14
CA MET A 1 -7.31 58.37 -8.27
C MET A 1 -7.37 56.89 -8.01
N GLU A 2 -7.23 56.15 -9.10
CA GLU A 2 -7.31 54.70 -9.18
C GLU A 2 -5.97 54.14 -8.71
N ASP A 3 -5.93 53.47 -7.56
CA ASP A 3 -4.73 52.78 -7.12
C ASP A 3 -4.94 51.28 -7.29
N TYR A 4 -4.19 50.75 -8.25
CA TYR A 4 -4.33 49.47 -8.91
C TYR A 4 -4.13 48.29 -7.94
N LEU A 5 -4.99 47.28 -8.09
CA LEU A 5 -4.78 45.94 -7.54
C LEU A 5 -3.46 45.38 -8.08
N ARG A 6 -2.52 45.12 -7.18
CA ARG A 6 -1.25 44.45 -7.47
C ARG A 6 -1.54 42.99 -7.82
N GLU A 7 -1.53 42.66 -9.09
CA GLU A 7 -1.60 41.26 -9.54
C GLU A 7 -0.39 40.50 -9.00
N ILE A 8 -0.65 39.44 -8.22
CA ILE A 8 0.37 38.50 -7.76
C ILE A 8 0.54 37.47 -8.89
N PRO A 9 1.72 37.36 -9.51
CA PRO A 9 1.94 36.37 -10.57
C PRO A 9 1.80 34.96 -9.97
N ALA A 10 0.91 34.13 -10.53
CA ALA A 10 0.72 32.74 -10.10
C ALA A 10 1.86 31.80 -10.54
N GLU A 11 2.80 32.30 -11.34
CA GLU A 11 3.88 31.51 -11.91
C GLU A 11 5.13 31.62 -11.05
N GLN A 12 5.25 30.73 -10.07
CA GLN A 12 6.57 30.33 -9.63
C GLN A 12 7.17 29.52 -10.78
N GLY A 13 8.05 30.15 -11.56
CA GLY A 13 9.01 29.46 -12.40
C GLY A 13 9.87 28.56 -11.54
N ARG A 14 9.40 27.34 -11.29
CA ARG A 14 10.15 26.30 -10.61
C ARG A 14 10.97 25.62 -11.69
N GLU A 15 12.22 26.06 -11.79
CA GLU A 15 13.33 25.25 -12.25
C GLU A 15 13.08 23.81 -11.81
N THR A 16 13.08 22.87 -12.74
CA THR A 16 12.87 21.45 -12.47
C THR A 16 14.11 20.95 -11.73
N GLY A 17 14.23 21.33 -10.47
CA GLY A 17 15.16 20.75 -9.54
C GLY A 17 14.74 19.30 -9.37
N GLU A 18 15.43 18.43 -10.09
CA GLU A 18 15.40 17.00 -9.86
C GLU A 18 15.61 16.79 -8.35
N TYR A 19 14.54 16.43 -7.63
CA TYR A 19 14.66 15.99 -6.25
C TYR A 19 15.45 14.68 -6.30
N ALA A 20 16.77 14.78 -6.25
CA ALA A 20 17.64 13.66 -5.97
C ALA A 20 17.19 13.15 -4.60
N HIS A 21 16.49 12.03 -4.60
CA HIS A 21 16.28 11.26 -3.39
C HIS A 21 17.68 10.82 -2.96
N GLU A 22 18.29 11.56 -2.04
CA GLU A 22 19.46 11.05 -1.35
C GLU A 22 19.00 9.78 -0.65
N ARG A 23 19.45 8.63 -1.18
CA ARG A 23 19.20 7.34 -0.55
C ARG A 23 19.75 7.45 0.87
N ILE A 24 18.86 7.39 1.84
CA ILE A 24 19.22 7.15 3.24
C ILE A 24 19.97 5.83 3.23
N THR A 25 21.30 5.90 3.22
CA THR A 25 22.14 4.72 3.21
C THR A 25 22.02 4.12 4.60
N GLY A 26 21.57 2.85 4.66
CA GLY A 26 21.32 2.16 5.91
C GLY A 26 22.57 2.12 6.80
N ASN A 27 22.36 2.20 8.11
CA ASN A 27 23.42 2.10 9.12
C ASN A 27 24.21 0.78 8.92
N PRO A 28 25.56 0.75 8.98
CA PRO A 28 26.37 -0.44 8.68
C PRO A 28 26.10 -1.67 9.57
N ASP A 29 25.35 -1.51 10.66
CA ASP A 29 24.89 -2.61 11.53
C ASP A 29 23.71 -3.40 10.95
N THR A 30 23.10 -2.95 9.86
CA THR A 30 22.07 -3.74 9.18
C THR A 30 22.73 -4.88 8.43
N ASN A 31 22.55 -6.11 8.92
CA ASN A 31 22.87 -7.34 8.20
C ASN A 31 22.21 -7.24 6.82
N THR A 32 22.99 -7.00 5.78
CA THR A 32 22.49 -6.84 4.40
C THR A 32 22.54 -8.17 3.64
N ASP A 33 22.91 -9.26 4.33
CA ASP A 33 23.10 -10.60 3.79
C ASP A 33 21.79 -11.37 3.59
N PHE A 34 20.63 -10.72 3.83
CA PHE A 34 19.34 -11.28 3.43
C PHE A 34 19.23 -11.21 1.90
N ARG A 35 19.84 -12.20 1.25
CA ARG A 35 19.69 -12.45 -0.17
C ARG A 35 18.21 -12.60 -0.50
N THR A 36 17.60 -11.57 -1.09
CA THR A 36 16.17 -11.51 -1.41
C THR A 36 15.81 -12.25 -2.70
N ASP A 37 16.77 -12.91 -3.34
CA ASP A 37 16.61 -13.56 -4.65
C ASP A 37 15.39 -14.50 -4.71
N ASN A 38 15.00 -15.10 -3.58
CA ASN A 38 13.85 -16.02 -3.48
C ASN A 38 12.68 -15.47 -2.63
N LEU A 39 12.66 -14.17 -2.34
CA LEU A 39 11.59 -13.53 -1.57
C LEU A 39 10.19 -13.69 -2.21
N PRO A 40 9.97 -13.44 -3.52
CA PRO A 40 8.66 -13.60 -4.13
C PRO A 40 8.15 -15.04 -4.01
N ASP A 41 9.02 -16.03 -4.23
CA ASP A 41 8.68 -17.43 -4.02
C ASP A 41 8.32 -17.72 -2.58
N THR A 42 9.07 -17.16 -1.62
CA THR A 42 8.82 -17.33 -0.18
C THR A 42 7.48 -16.75 0.24
N ILE A 43 7.11 -15.57 -0.28
CA ILE A 43 5.82 -14.91 -0.01
C ILE A 43 4.66 -15.77 -0.55
N LEU A 44 4.83 -16.36 -1.73
CA LEU A 44 3.81 -17.17 -2.40
C LEU A 44 3.76 -18.63 -1.93
N ARG A 45 4.56 -19.03 -0.94
CA ARG A 45 4.48 -20.38 -0.36
C ARG A 45 3.11 -20.61 0.31
N SER A 46 2.57 -21.81 0.13
CA SER A 46 1.23 -22.16 0.62
C SER A 46 1.08 -22.05 2.14
N ASP A 47 2.11 -22.36 2.92
CA ASP A 47 2.12 -22.21 4.38
C ASP A 47 2.05 -20.73 4.78
N ASN A 48 2.79 -19.87 4.11
CA ASN A 48 2.76 -18.42 4.33
C ASN A 48 1.39 -17.82 3.97
N LEU A 49 0.84 -18.17 2.81
CA LEU A 49 -0.49 -17.71 2.38
C LEU A 49 -1.60 -18.16 3.35
N ASN A 50 -1.53 -19.39 3.84
CA ASN A 50 -2.48 -19.89 4.85
C ASN A 50 -2.34 -19.15 6.19
N ALA A 51 -1.12 -18.83 6.61
CA ALA A 51 -0.89 -18.02 7.82
C ALA A 51 -1.42 -16.58 7.64
N ALA A 52 -1.23 -15.99 6.46
CA ALA A 52 -1.75 -14.67 6.11
C ALA A 52 -3.30 -14.65 6.16
N TYR A 53 -3.96 -15.63 5.53
CA TYR A 53 -5.42 -15.78 5.57
C TYR A 53 -5.96 -15.83 7.01
N LYS A 54 -5.34 -16.63 7.88
CA LYS A 54 -5.74 -16.72 9.29
C LYS A 54 -5.65 -15.38 10.00
N LYS A 55 -4.56 -14.63 9.80
CA LYS A 55 -4.38 -13.29 10.40
C LYS A 55 -5.44 -12.30 9.90
N VAL A 56 -5.71 -12.26 8.60
CA VAL A 56 -6.75 -11.39 8.02
C VAL A 56 -8.12 -11.70 8.63
N LYS A 57 -8.46 -12.99 8.75
CA LYS A 57 -9.71 -13.42 9.38
C LYS A 57 -9.80 -13.00 10.86
N THR A 58 -8.70 -13.09 11.61
CA THR A 58 -8.67 -12.66 13.02
C THR A 58 -8.78 -11.15 13.19
N ASN A 59 -8.27 -10.36 12.25
CA ASN A 59 -8.35 -8.89 12.33
C ASN A 59 -9.78 -8.34 12.22
N LYS A 60 -10.72 -9.10 11.62
CA LYS A 60 -12.15 -8.75 11.51
C LYS A 60 -12.39 -7.32 11.01
N GLY A 61 -11.55 -6.85 10.09
CA GLY A 61 -11.67 -5.51 9.51
C GLY A 61 -12.93 -5.35 8.66
N ALA A 62 -13.29 -4.10 8.39
CA ALA A 62 -14.38 -3.79 7.46
C ALA A 62 -13.95 -4.11 6.01
N GLY A 63 -14.92 -4.50 5.17
CA GLY A 63 -14.69 -4.78 3.76
C GLY A 63 -14.07 -3.61 2.98
N GLY A 64 -13.40 -3.95 1.89
CA GLY A 64 -12.75 -3.01 0.98
C GLY A 64 -13.76 -2.28 0.07
N ILE A 65 -13.28 -1.80 -1.07
CA ILE A 65 -14.15 -1.19 -2.09
C ILE A 65 -15.09 -2.21 -2.77
N ASP A 66 -14.72 -3.50 -2.72
CA ASP A 66 -15.47 -4.64 -3.22
C ASP A 66 -16.60 -5.07 -2.26
N GLY A 67 -16.64 -4.52 -1.05
CA GLY A 67 -17.61 -4.88 -0.02
C GLY A 67 -17.41 -6.29 0.56
N MET A 68 -16.32 -6.99 0.21
CA MET A 68 -16.10 -8.37 0.64
C MET A 68 -15.79 -8.43 2.14
N GLN A 69 -16.56 -9.22 2.87
CA GLN A 69 -16.37 -9.42 4.30
C GLN A 69 -15.33 -10.53 4.58
N ALA A 70 -14.74 -10.51 5.78
CA ALA A 70 -13.70 -11.48 6.15
C ALA A 70 -14.16 -12.95 6.08
N ASP A 71 -15.46 -13.22 6.23
CA ASP A 71 -16.03 -14.57 6.14
C ASP A 71 -16.20 -15.05 4.69
N GLU A 72 -16.34 -14.13 3.73
CA GLU A 72 -16.49 -14.39 2.29
C GLU A 72 -15.13 -14.61 1.60
N LEU A 73 -14.02 -14.28 2.27
CA LEU A 73 -12.67 -14.41 1.75
C LEU A 73 -12.31 -15.85 1.37
N LEU A 74 -12.73 -16.85 2.15
CA LEU A 74 -12.36 -18.24 1.88
C LEU A 74 -13.01 -18.80 0.60
N PRO A 75 -14.33 -18.62 0.36
CA PRO A 75 -14.94 -18.90 -0.94
C PRO A 75 -14.21 -18.24 -2.11
N CYS A 76 -13.92 -16.94 -2.01
CA CYS A 76 -13.23 -16.18 -3.06
C CYS A 76 -11.84 -16.75 -3.39
N LEU A 77 -11.05 -17.07 -2.35
CA LEU A 77 -9.73 -17.67 -2.54
C LEU A 77 -9.81 -19.09 -3.13
N ARG A 78 -10.83 -19.88 -2.80
CA ARG A 78 -10.98 -21.22 -3.41
C ARG A 78 -11.17 -21.16 -4.91
N GLU A 79 -11.85 -20.13 -5.40
CA GLU A 79 -12.13 -19.94 -6.82
C GLU A 79 -10.95 -19.28 -7.56
N HIS A 80 -10.35 -18.23 -6.98
CA HIS A 80 -9.43 -17.35 -7.70
C HIS A 80 -7.95 -17.43 -7.26
N GLN A 81 -7.59 -18.21 -6.23
CA GLN A 81 -6.22 -18.19 -5.67
C GLN A 81 -5.13 -18.47 -6.72
N SER A 82 -5.35 -19.41 -7.64
CA SER A 82 -4.32 -19.83 -8.60
C SER A 82 -4.00 -18.69 -9.56
N GLU A 83 -5.04 -18.02 -10.07
CA GLU A 83 -4.91 -16.85 -10.93
C GLU A 83 -4.22 -15.69 -10.20
N LEU A 84 -4.60 -15.41 -8.95
CA LEU A 84 -3.98 -14.36 -8.15
C LEU A 84 -2.48 -14.63 -7.91
N VAL A 85 -2.11 -15.87 -7.57
CA VAL A 85 -0.71 -16.26 -7.35
C VAL A 85 0.11 -16.11 -8.63
N GLU A 86 -0.45 -16.51 -9.77
CA GLU A 86 0.19 -16.37 -11.08
C GLU A 86 0.37 -14.90 -11.46
N GLN A 87 -0.68 -14.08 -11.33
CA GLN A 87 -0.59 -12.65 -11.61
C GLN A 87 0.42 -11.92 -10.72
N VAL A 88 0.52 -12.31 -9.44
CA VAL A 88 1.53 -11.73 -8.51
C VAL A 88 2.93 -12.19 -8.91
N ARG A 89 3.11 -13.47 -9.26
CA ARG A 89 4.39 -14.03 -9.71
C ARG A 89 4.89 -13.37 -11.00
N GLU A 90 4.00 -13.07 -11.93
CA GLU A 90 4.30 -12.40 -13.19
C GLU A 90 4.37 -10.86 -13.06
N GLY A 91 4.05 -10.30 -11.89
CA GLY A 91 4.01 -8.85 -11.68
C GLY A 91 2.86 -8.13 -12.39
N LYS A 92 1.81 -8.85 -12.81
CA LYS A 92 0.63 -8.31 -13.50
C LYS A 92 -0.52 -7.96 -12.53
N TYR A 93 -0.46 -8.45 -11.29
CA TYR A 93 -1.50 -8.19 -10.30
C TYR A 93 -1.63 -6.69 -10.01
N LYS A 94 -2.85 -6.17 -10.14
CA LYS A 94 -3.19 -4.79 -9.81
C LYS A 94 -4.08 -4.78 -8.57
N PRO A 95 -3.57 -4.35 -7.41
CA PRO A 95 -4.38 -4.30 -6.20
C PRO A 95 -5.50 -3.28 -6.33
N ASN A 96 -6.65 -3.58 -5.72
CA ASN A 96 -7.76 -2.64 -5.63
C ASN A 96 -7.38 -1.41 -4.80
N PRO A 97 -7.88 -0.21 -5.15
CA PRO A 97 -7.67 0.98 -4.34
C PRO A 97 -8.30 0.82 -2.95
N VAL A 98 -7.71 1.50 -1.97
CA VAL A 98 -8.19 1.44 -0.57
C VAL A 98 -9.49 2.23 -0.41
N ARG A 99 -10.47 1.65 0.31
CA ARG A 99 -11.72 2.33 0.65
C ARG A 99 -11.47 3.43 1.69
N ARG A 100 -11.83 4.67 1.37
CA ARG A 100 -11.79 5.79 2.32
C ARG A 100 -12.95 5.66 3.31
N VAL A 101 -12.65 5.78 4.59
CA VAL A 101 -13.62 5.87 5.67
C VAL A 101 -13.23 7.02 6.59
N GLU A 102 -14.20 7.82 7.02
CA GLU A 102 -13.99 8.84 8.04
C GLU A 102 -14.03 8.17 9.41
N ILE A 103 -12.93 8.25 10.15
CA ILE A 103 -12.82 7.69 11.50
C ILE A 103 -12.66 8.87 12.45
N PRO A 104 -13.68 9.19 13.28
CA PRO A 104 -13.55 10.24 14.28
C PRO A 104 -12.39 9.90 15.22
N LYS A 105 -11.54 10.89 15.49
CA LYS A 105 -10.39 10.74 16.39
C LYS A 105 -10.77 11.32 17.74
N ASP A 106 -10.67 10.50 18.79
CA ASP A 106 -10.86 10.94 20.16
C ASP A 106 -9.61 11.70 20.62
N TRP A 107 -9.43 12.93 20.17
CA TRP A 107 -8.56 13.86 20.88
C TRP A 107 -9.39 14.47 22.02
N LYS A 108 -8.94 14.30 23.27
CA LYS A 108 -9.54 15.03 24.39
C LYS A 108 -9.27 16.52 24.17
N SER A 109 -10.31 17.29 23.88
CA SER A 109 -10.33 18.73 24.11
C SER A 109 -10.59 18.92 25.61
N GLU A 110 -9.57 19.34 26.34
CA GLU A 110 -9.71 19.87 27.70
C GLU A 110 -9.91 21.39 27.65
#